data_AF-A0A024VIE4-F1
#
_entry.id   AF-A0A024VIE4-F1
#
_cell.length_a   1.000
_cell.length_b   1.000
_cell.length_c   1.000
_cell.angle_alpha   90.00
_cell.angle_beta   90.00
_cell.angle_gamma   90.00
#
_symmetry.space_group_name_H-M   'P 1'
#
loop_
_entity.id
_entity.type
_entity.pdbx_description
1 polymer ?
#
loop_
_entity_poly.entity_id
_entity_poly.type
_entity_poly.pdbx_seq_one_letter_code
_entity_poly.pdbx_strand_id
1 'polypeptide(L)'
;HGISRSSTISIAYLIGKQNFGLNEAFNFIMGKKNICPNIGFMEQLCEYEKRLKNQITFSSVKYISWFTSERCDKNVSTDFSL
;
A
#
# COMPACT_ATOMS: atom_id res chain seq x y z
N HIS A 1 1.65 3.38 -17.54
CA HIS A 1 1.72 4.27 -16.35
C HIS A 1 0.65 3.87 -15.34
N GLY A 2 1.04 3.24 -14.22
CA GLY A 2 0.10 2.66 -13.26
C GLY A 2 0.61 2.71 -11.82
N ILE A 3 1.16 3.88 -11.47
CA ILE A 3 1.91 4.14 -10.23
C ILE A 3 0.96 4.36 -9.05
N SER A 4 -0.12 5.12 -9.23
CA SER A 4 -1.03 5.51 -8.14
C SER A 4 -2.44 4.90 -8.29
N ARG A 5 -3.30 5.41 -9.19
CA ARG A 5 -4.70 4.96 -9.31
C ARG A 5 -4.88 3.46 -9.59
N SER A 6 -4.23 2.93 -10.63
CA SER A 6 -4.41 1.53 -11.00
C SER A 6 -3.80 0.56 -9.99
N SER A 7 -2.70 0.93 -9.32
CA SER A 7 -2.10 0.10 -8.27
C SER A 7 -2.98 0.08 -7.02
N THR A 8 -3.60 1.20 -6.64
CA THR A 8 -4.61 1.23 -5.56
C THR A 8 -5.74 0.24 -5.80
N ILE A 9 -6.29 0.20 -7.03
CA ILE A 9 -7.35 -0.75 -7.39
C ILE A 9 -6.84 -2.20 -7.29
N SER A 10 -5.63 -2.48 -7.77
CA SER A 10 -5.02 -3.81 -7.66
C SER A 10 -4.80 -4.22 -6.19
N ILE A 11 -4.33 -3.31 -5.33
CA ILE A 11 -4.16 -3.57 -3.89
C ILE A 11 -5.51 -3.88 -3.25
N ALA A 12 -6.54 -3.06 -3.49
CA ALA A 12 -7.89 -3.29 -2.97
C ALA A 12 -8.45 -4.65 -3.42
N TYR A 13 -8.23 -5.04 -4.67
CA TYR A 13 -8.62 -6.36 -5.16
C TYR A 13 -7.94 -7.50 -4.38
N LEU A 14 -6.62 -7.41 -4.14
CA LEU A 14 -5.90 -8.43 -3.38
C LEU A 14 -6.43 -8.55 -1.94
N ILE A 15 -6.69 -7.43 -1.27
CA ILE A 15 -7.26 -7.41 0.09
C ILE A 15 -8.66 -8.05 0.10
N GLY A 16 -9.54 -7.61 -0.80
CA GLY A 16 -10.96 -7.97 -0.78
C GLY A 16 -11.30 -9.31 -1.44
N LYS A 17 -10.44 -9.83 -2.33
CA LYS A 17 -10.73 -11.06 -3.11
C LYS A 17 -9.70 -12.15 -2.97
N GLN A 18 -8.48 -11.84 -2.54
CA GLN A 18 -7.39 -12.82 -2.42
C GLN A 18 -6.91 -13.00 -0.97
N ASN A 19 -7.62 -12.40 0.00
CA ASN A 19 -7.34 -12.50 1.43
C ASN A 19 -5.99 -11.91 1.88
N PHE A 20 -5.37 -11.04 1.08
CA PHE A 20 -4.11 -10.39 1.48
C PHE A 20 -4.33 -9.39 2.62
N GLY A 21 -3.30 -9.20 3.47
CA GLY A 21 -3.19 -7.96 4.25
C GLY A 21 -2.77 -6.78 3.35
N LEU A 22 -3.00 -5.54 3.78
CA LEU A 22 -2.59 -4.35 3.05
C LEU A 22 -1.06 -4.29 2.85
N ASN A 23 -0.27 -4.54 3.90
CA ASN A 23 1.19 -4.56 3.78
C ASN A 23 1.67 -5.66 2.83
N GLU A 24 1.07 -6.84 2.91
CA GLU A 24 1.35 -7.95 2.00
C GLU A 24 1.00 -7.60 0.54
N ALA A 25 -0.19 -7.06 0.30
CA ALA A 25 -0.66 -6.67 -1.03
C ALA A 25 0.19 -5.56 -1.65
N PHE A 26 0.59 -4.56 -0.84
CA PHE A 26 1.49 -3.49 -1.26
C PHE A 26 2.84 -4.06 -1.69
N ASN A 27 3.48 -4.86 -0.83
CA ASN A 27 4.79 -5.47 -1.12
C ASN A 27 4.75 -6.41 -2.32
N PHE A 28 3.68 -7.19 -2.47
CA PHE A 28 3.49 -8.09 -3.61
C PHE A 28 3.45 -7.35 -4.95
N ILE A 29 2.82 -6.16 -5.01
CA ILE A 29 2.78 -5.36 -6.23
C ILE A 29 4.09 -4.59 -6.43
N MET A 30 4.64 -4.02 -5.36
CA MET A 30 5.90 -3.27 -5.39
C MET A 30 7.07 -4.15 -5.90
N GLY A 31 7.09 -5.43 -5.53
CA GLY A 31 8.07 -6.40 -6.05
C GLY A 31 7.99 -6.68 -7.56
N LYS A 32 6.92 -6.25 -8.24
CA LYS A 32 6.71 -6.48 -9.69
C LYS A 32 6.80 -5.21 -10.52
N LYS A 33 6.47 -4.07 -9.93
CA LYS A 33 6.49 -2.76 -10.59
C LYS A 33 6.54 -1.64 -9.56
N ASN A 34 7.07 -0.50 -9.96
CA ASN A 34 7.05 0.70 -9.12
C ASN A 34 5.61 1.16 -8.94
N ILE A 35 5.23 1.34 -7.68
CA ILE A 35 3.95 1.91 -7.27
C ILE A 35 4.17 2.98 -6.21
N CYS A 36 3.32 3.99 -6.24
CA CYS A 36 3.25 5.06 -5.27
C CYS A 36 1.80 5.60 -5.26
N PRO A 37 0.87 4.90 -4.59
CA PRO A 37 -0.45 5.45 -4.28
C PRO A 37 -0.29 6.80 -3.57
N ASN A 38 -1.17 7.78 -3.83
CA ASN A 38 -1.11 9.01 -3.05
C ASN A 38 -1.54 8.72 -1.59
N ILE A 39 -1.26 9.66 -0.69
CA ILE A 39 -1.58 9.53 0.75
C ILE A 39 -3.07 9.22 0.95
N GLY A 40 -3.97 9.94 0.27
CA GLY A 40 -5.42 9.72 0.39
C GLY A 40 -5.87 8.32 -0.05
N PHE A 41 -5.25 7.74 -1.08
CA PHE A 41 -5.51 6.36 -1.47
C PHE A 41 -4.99 5.35 -0.44
N MET A 42 -3.84 5.60 0.17
CA MET A 42 -3.34 4.72 1.23
C MET A 42 -4.22 4.78 2.48
N GLU A 43 -4.72 5.97 2.86
CA GLU A 43 -5.69 6.12 3.95
C GLU A 43 -6.97 5.33 3.66
N GLN A 44 -7.51 5.45 2.44
CA GLN A 44 -8.67 4.68 2.01
C GLN A 44 -8.42 3.16 2.02
N LEU A 45 -7.22 2.72 1.64
CA LEU A 45 -6.84 1.30 1.71
C LEU A 45 -6.70 0.80 3.15
N CYS A 46 -6.15 1.59 4.06
CA CYS A 46 -6.10 1.27 5.49
C CYS A 46 -7.51 1.13 6.08
N GLU A 47 -8.41 2.07 5.76
CA GLU A 47 -9.82 1.97 6.16
C GLU A 47 -10.51 0.75 5.56
N TYR A 48 -10.23 0.44 4.29
CA TYR A 48 -10.80 -0.71 3.61
C TYR A 48 -10.38 -2.03 4.24
N GLU A 49 -9.09 -2.21 4.55
CA GLU A 49 -8.60 -3.37 5.30
C GLU A 49 -9.28 -3.48 6.67
N LYS A 50 -9.32 -2.38 7.43
CA LYS A 50 -9.95 -2.35 8.75
C LYS A 50 -11.42 -2.76 8.69
N ARG A 51 -12.19 -2.25 7.73
CA ARG A 51 -13.61 -2.57 7.56
C ARG A 51 -13.86 -4.02 7.15
N LEU A 52 -13.01 -4.58 6.28
CA LEU A 52 -13.21 -5.95 5.77
C LEU A 52 -12.67 -7.05 6.68
N LYS A 53 -11.53 -6.79 7.33
CA LYS A 53 -10.75 -7.82 8.03
C LYS A 53 -10.70 -7.60 9.53
N ASN A 54 -11.15 -6.45 10.04
CA ASN A 54 -10.96 -6.01 11.43
C ASN A 54 -9.49 -6.09 11.87
N GLN A 55 -8.58 -5.80 10.94
CA GLN A 55 -7.14 -5.84 11.10
C GLN A 55 -6.53 -4.56 10.53
N ILE A 56 -5.35 -4.22 11.04
CA ILE A 56 -4.52 -3.19 10.45
C ILE A 56 -3.15 -3.83 10.31
N THR A 57 -2.62 -3.91 9.10
CA THR A 57 -1.30 -4.49 8.84
C THR A 57 -0.29 -3.47 8.34
N PHE A 58 -0.72 -2.22 8.15
CA PHE A 58 0.02 -1.19 7.46
C PHE A 58 0.11 0.10 8.31
N SER A 59 1.33 0.64 8.45
CA SER A 59 1.62 1.89 9.13
C SER A 59 1.58 3.06 8.16
N SER A 60 0.50 3.84 8.19
CA SER A 60 0.38 5.08 7.42
C SER A 60 1.47 6.09 7.77
N VAL A 61 1.93 6.12 9.02
CA VAL A 61 3.01 7.00 9.49
C VAL A 61 4.34 6.66 8.79
N LYS A 62 4.72 5.37 8.76
CA LYS A 62 5.93 4.92 8.05
C LYS A 62 5.80 5.23 6.54
N TYR A 63 4.62 5.04 5.97
CA TYR A 63 4.36 5.35 4.56
C TYR A 63 4.49 6.83 4.24
N ILE A 64 3.89 7.72 5.04
CA ILE A 64 3.97 9.18 4.83
C ILE A 64 5.43 9.62 4.90
N SER A 65 6.19 9.14 5.88
CA SER A 65 7.62 9.44 5.99
C SER A 65 8.40 9.00 4.75
N TRP A 66 8.09 7.83 4.18
CA TRP A 66 8.70 7.38 2.93
C TRP A 66 8.25 8.22 1.73
N PHE A 67 6.95 8.49 1.60
CA PHE A 67 6.33 9.22 0.50
C PHE A 67 6.86 10.66 0.38
N THR A 68 7.11 11.33 1.51
CA THR A 68 7.63 12.70 1.54
C THR A 68 9.15 12.77 1.50
N SER A 69 9.85 11.64 1.62
CA SER A 69 11.31 11.60 1.50
C SER A 69 11.75 11.70 0.03
N GLU A 70 12.95 12.22 -0.22
CA GLU A 70 13.63 12.19 -1.54
C GLU A 70 13.91 10.74 -2.05
N ARG A 71 13.43 9.72 -1.34
CA ARG A 71 13.66 8.30 -1.65
C ARG A 71 12.46 7.61 -2.30
N CYS A 72 11.37 8.33 -2.58
CA CYS A 72 10.20 7.77 -3.26
C CYS A 72 10.55 7.10 -4.62
N ASP A 73 11.63 7.56 -5.27
CA ASP A 73 12.08 7.05 -6.57
C ASP A 73 12.92 5.77 -6.51
N LYS A 74 13.32 5.33 -5.31
CA LYS A 74 14.13 4.11 -5.15
C LYS A 74 13.22 2.98 -4.70
N ASN A 75 13.22 1.87 -5.45
CA ASN A 75 12.65 0.58 -5.04
C ASN A 75 13.42 0.00 -3.83
N VAL A 76 13.42 0.73 -2.72
CA VAL A 76 13.98 0.28 -1.46
C VAL A 76 12.90 -0.57 -0.80
N SER A 77 13.29 -1.78 -0.39
CA SER A 77 12.46 -2.59 0.51
C SER A 77 12.20 -1.79 1.78
N THR A 78 11.00 -1.27 1.93
CA THR A 78 10.56 -0.53 3.11
C THR A 78 9.49 -1.32 3.81
N ASP A 79 9.74 -1.66 5.07
CA ASP A 79 8.77 -2.31 5.92
C ASP A 79 7.75 -1.31 6.44
N PHE A 80 6.52 -1.41 5.92
CA PHE A 80 5.37 -0.65 6.38
C PHE A 80 4.49 -1.43 7.34
N SER A 81 4.94 -2.58 7.87
CA SER A 81 4.14 -3.29 8.88
C SER A 81 3.89 -2.40 10.11
N LEU A 82 2.78 -2.66 10.79
CA LEU A 82 2.61 -2.22 12.17
C LEU A 82 3.52 -3.01 13.13
#